data_AF-A0A9D6ZIT4-F1
#
_entry.id   AF-A0A9D6ZIT4-F1
#
_cell.length_a   1.000
_cell.length_b   1.000
_cell.length_c   1.000
_cell.angle_alpha   90.00
_cell.angle_beta   90.00
_cell.angle_gamma   90.00
#
_symmetry.space_group_name_H-M   'P 1'
#
loop_
_entity.id
_entity.type
_entity.pdbx_description
1 polymer ?
#
loop_
_entity_poly.entity_id
_entity_poly.type
_entity_poly.pdbx_seq_one_letter_code
_entity_poly.pdbx_strand_id
1 'polypeptide(L)'
;MASPASAWTFVRRNPARVLPVACVLALATFLLAGLLPLVRSLKSNIDRNVGIFDEGIFVTETNRLAFRVLEEKDFLSVPGVVACHRMAYFPIEMELFIGTMEFAVAGLSPEGMRLAMERKQMVVGEGRLPQPGKPEVALSGDILVSRDLRLGDRLEGLTIVGRLDGPARLGLFPFDAADSPEASFDHKLAFWNATAPGREAEVEAQLERRFGGPLGDVTSPAGVRKQIDDATRNLDVLTAVIVIGAVLVIGLLVGLIQRIYFLQRTREFGILWACGMTRRRLLLRTCVESAILTAGSCALGFGLAMVGLWQFRVLYLDAHGLVVDLFDPGAVTAAVLLLAGALVASVGGAALRLYRFDPVVVIDEGGG
;
A
#
# COMPACT_ATOMS: atom_id res chain seq x y z
N MET A 1 -6.59 -40.18 28.79
CA MET A 1 -5.25 -40.78 28.56
C MET A 1 -4.68 -40.20 27.28
N ALA A 2 -3.75 -39.23 27.37
CA ALA A 2 -3.11 -38.65 26.19
C ALA A 2 -2.13 -39.66 25.60
N SER A 3 -2.14 -39.84 24.27
CA SER A 3 -1.23 -40.80 23.63
C SER A 3 0.23 -40.39 23.95
N PRO A 4 1.12 -41.35 24.26
CA PRO A 4 2.55 -41.07 24.48
C PRO A 4 3.27 -40.46 23.26
N ALA A 5 2.55 -40.33 22.15
CA ALA A 5 3.03 -39.94 20.83
C ALA A 5 2.40 -38.64 20.29
N SER A 6 1.76 -37.81 21.12
CA SER A 6 1.21 -36.53 20.63
C SER A 6 2.32 -35.53 20.30
N ALA A 7 2.20 -34.85 19.16
CA ALA A 7 3.12 -33.79 18.69
C ALA A 7 3.37 -32.69 19.75
N TRP A 8 2.32 -32.40 20.53
CA TRP A 8 2.33 -31.40 21.60
C TRP A 8 3.26 -31.76 22.76
N THR A 9 3.39 -33.06 23.07
CA THR A 9 4.22 -33.52 24.19
C THR A 9 5.70 -33.25 23.94
N PHE A 10 6.13 -33.27 22.67
CA PHE A 10 7.52 -32.98 22.31
C PHE A 10 7.84 -31.50 22.46
N VAL A 11 7.00 -30.62 21.89
CA VAL A 11 7.18 -29.15 21.95
C VAL A 11 7.31 -28.68 23.39
N ARG A 12 6.44 -29.20 24.27
CA ARG A 12 6.45 -28.87 25.71
C ARG A 12 7.68 -29.41 26.45
N ARG A 13 8.29 -30.51 26.00
CA ARG A 13 9.45 -31.13 26.66
C ARG A 13 10.80 -30.56 26.21
N ASN A 14 10.87 -29.92 25.04
CA ASN A 14 12.12 -29.38 24.48
C ASN A 14 12.00 -27.90 24.06
N PRO A 15 11.55 -26.99 24.95
CA PRO A 15 11.29 -25.60 24.61
C PRO A 15 12.53 -24.87 24.09
N ALA A 16 13.70 -25.13 24.69
CA ALA A 16 14.97 -24.49 24.30
C ALA A 16 15.40 -24.75 22.84
N ARG A 17 14.88 -25.82 22.21
CA ARG A 17 15.20 -26.17 20.81
C ARG A 17 14.14 -25.69 19.82
N VAL A 18 12.90 -25.54 20.28
CA VAL A 18 11.74 -25.20 19.44
C VAL A 18 11.47 -23.70 19.43
N LEU A 19 11.64 -23.03 20.57
CA LEU A 19 11.42 -21.59 20.72
C LEU A 19 12.24 -20.73 19.74
N PRO A 20 13.54 -20.98 19.49
CA PRO A 20 14.30 -20.14 18.57
C PRO A 20 13.73 -20.15 17.15
N VAL A 21 13.34 -21.33 16.62
CA VAL A 21 12.70 -21.47 15.30
C VAL A 21 11.37 -20.73 15.28
N ALA A 22 10.57 -20.96 16.33
CA ALA A 22 9.24 -20.39 16.43
C ALA A 22 9.28 -18.87 16.49
N CYS A 23 10.25 -18.31 17.22
CA CYS A 23 10.49 -16.88 17.34
C CYS A 23 10.99 -16.27 16.02
N VAL A 24 11.93 -16.92 15.32
CA VAL A 24 12.42 -16.41 14.02
C VAL A 24 11.28 -16.38 13.00
N LEU A 25 10.48 -17.44 12.92
CA LEU A 25 9.31 -17.49 12.04
C LEU A 25 8.28 -16.42 12.41
N ALA A 26 7.92 -16.32 13.69
CA ALA A 26 6.95 -15.33 14.14
C ALA A 26 7.45 -13.90 13.91
N LEU A 27 8.73 -13.61 14.18
CA LEU A 27 9.34 -12.31 13.94
C LEU A 27 9.36 -11.96 12.46
N ALA A 28 9.71 -12.90 11.60
CA ALA A 28 9.73 -12.64 10.17
C ALA A 28 8.33 -12.40 9.59
N THR A 29 7.35 -13.22 9.99
CA THR A 29 5.95 -12.98 9.61
C THR A 29 5.48 -11.65 10.16
N PHE A 30 5.83 -11.30 11.40
CA PHE A 30 5.51 -10.01 12.00
C PHE A 30 6.07 -8.85 11.17
N LEU A 31 7.36 -8.90 10.81
CA LEU A 31 8.02 -7.85 10.03
C LEU A 31 7.41 -7.72 8.63
N LEU A 32 7.19 -8.83 7.92
CA LEU A 32 6.59 -8.78 6.58
C LEU A 32 5.13 -8.31 6.64
N ALA A 33 4.33 -8.85 7.55
CA ALA A 33 2.92 -8.49 7.66
C ALA A 33 2.69 -7.07 8.19
N GLY A 34 3.65 -6.50 8.93
CA GLY A 34 3.60 -5.12 9.40
C GLY A 34 4.17 -4.12 8.39
N LEU A 35 5.29 -4.46 7.72
CA LEU A 35 5.97 -3.54 6.81
C LEU A 35 5.29 -3.43 5.44
N LEU A 36 4.77 -4.53 4.90
CA LEU A 36 4.17 -4.52 3.56
C LEU A 36 2.95 -3.59 3.44
N PRO A 37 1.99 -3.57 4.39
CA PRO A 37 0.91 -2.59 4.38
C PRO A 37 1.41 -1.15 4.42
N LEU A 38 2.48 -0.85 5.17
CA LEU A 38 3.08 0.48 5.25
C LEU A 38 3.75 0.89 3.93
N VAL A 39 4.40 -0.05 3.24
CA VAL A 39 4.97 0.23 1.91
C VAL A 39 3.87 0.49 0.89
N ARG A 40 2.78 -0.29 0.93
CA ARG A 40 1.65 -0.10 0.01
C ARG A 40 0.81 1.13 0.35
N SER A 41 0.74 1.53 1.61
CA SER A 41 0.06 2.76 1.99
C SER A 41 0.71 3.98 1.34
N LEU A 42 2.03 4.01 1.15
CA LEU A 42 2.69 5.08 0.38
C LEU A 42 2.06 5.22 -1.02
N LYS A 43 1.94 4.13 -1.76
CA LYS A 43 1.31 4.12 -3.10
C LYS A 43 -0.16 4.55 -3.03
N SER A 44 -0.92 4.04 -2.08
CA SER A 44 -2.34 4.42 -1.92
C SER A 44 -2.50 5.90 -1.59
N ASN A 45 -1.65 6.48 -0.74
CA ASN A 45 -1.69 7.90 -0.41
C ASN A 45 -1.28 8.77 -1.60
N ILE A 46 -0.29 8.33 -2.40
CA ILE A 46 0.08 9.00 -3.66
C ILE A 46 -1.10 8.99 -4.63
N ASP A 47 -1.73 7.84 -4.86
CA ASP A 47 -2.88 7.69 -5.74
C ASP A 47 -4.05 8.59 -5.30
N ARG A 48 -4.30 8.69 -3.99
CA ARG A 48 -5.32 9.61 -3.45
C ARG A 48 -4.99 11.08 -3.64
N ASN A 49 -3.71 11.45 -3.60
CA ASN A 49 -3.25 12.84 -3.75
C ASN A 49 -3.41 13.39 -5.15
N VAL A 50 -3.45 12.52 -6.17
CA VAL A 50 -3.66 12.95 -7.56
C VAL A 50 -4.99 13.67 -7.72
N GLY A 51 -5.98 13.32 -6.90
CA GLY A 51 -7.14 14.16 -6.62
C GLY A 51 -7.91 14.53 -7.87
N ILE A 52 -7.76 15.77 -8.33
CA ILE A 52 -8.44 16.27 -9.52
C ILE A 52 -7.73 15.89 -10.84
N PHE A 53 -6.43 15.57 -10.77
CA PHE A 53 -5.54 15.44 -11.93
C PHE A 53 -5.71 14.16 -12.76
N ASP A 54 -6.47 13.19 -12.27
CA ASP A 54 -6.74 11.92 -12.94
C ASP A 54 -8.16 11.84 -13.54
N GLU A 55 -8.99 12.88 -13.43
CA GLU A 55 -10.38 12.90 -13.95
C GLU A 55 -10.57 13.77 -15.20
N GLY A 56 -9.52 14.39 -15.70
CA GLY A 56 -9.59 15.23 -16.89
C GLY A 56 -8.23 15.58 -17.44
N ILE A 57 -8.22 16.11 -18.66
CA ILE A 57 -7.00 16.55 -19.32
C ILE A 57 -6.76 18.01 -18.97
N PHE A 58 -5.59 18.30 -18.46
CA PHE A 58 -5.17 19.63 -18.06
C PHE A 58 -4.40 20.26 -19.19
N VAL A 59 -4.81 21.46 -19.59
CA VAL A 59 -3.97 22.33 -20.42
C VAL A 59 -3.44 23.41 -19.51
N THR A 60 -2.23 23.19 -19.01
CA THR A 60 -1.58 24.11 -18.10
C THR A 60 -0.92 25.24 -18.85
N GLU A 61 -0.82 26.38 -18.19
CA GLU A 61 -0.24 27.57 -18.76
C GLU A 61 1.29 27.48 -18.84
N THR A 62 1.84 27.48 -20.06
CA THR A 62 3.29 27.71 -20.30
C THR A 62 3.58 29.21 -20.42
N ASN A 63 2.58 30.03 -20.78
CA ASN A 63 2.69 31.47 -20.97
C ASN A 63 1.40 32.23 -20.58
N ARG A 64 1.46 33.04 -19.50
CA ARG A 64 0.32 33.82 -18.93
C ARG A 64 -0.43 34.64 -19.98
N LEU A 65 0.27 35.19 -20.97
CA LEU A 65 -0.33 36.03 -22.00
C LEU A 65 -1.16 35.22 -23.00
N ALA A 66 -0.68 34.04 -23.40
CA ALA A 66 -1.41 33.17 -24.32
C ALA A 66 -2.70 32.63 -23.68
N PHE A 67 -2.63 32.26 -22.40
CA PHE A 67 -3.76 31.71 -21.66
C PHE A 67 -4.88 32.72 -21.39
N ARG A 68 -4.55 34.03 -21.32
CA ARG A 68 -5.57 35.09 -21.20
C ARG A 68 -6.49 35.21 -22.41
N VAL A 69 -6.04 34.74 -23.58
CA VAL A 69 -6.82 34.84 -24.83
C VAL A 69 -7.72 33.63 -25.03
N LEU A 70 -7.36 32.49 -24.43
CA LEU A 70 -8.14 31.26 -24.53
C LEU A 70 -9.38 31.31 -23.62
N GLU A 71 -10.48 30.80 -24.12
CA GLU A 71 -11.74 30.65 -23.41
C GLU A 71 -12.19 29.18 -23.35
N GLU A 72 -13.04 28.82 -22.39
CA GLU A 72 -13.57 27.44 -22.25
C GLU A 72 -14.24 26.93 -23.54
N LYS A 73 -14.87 27.81 -24.31
CA LYS A 73 -15.49 27.49 -25.61
C LYS A 73 -14.51 26.96 -26.64
N ASP A 74 -13.25 27.37 -26.58
CA ASP A 74 -12.21 26.92 -27.52
C ASP A 74 -11.91 25.43 -27.32
N PHE A 75 -11.92 24.98 -26.06
CA PHE A 75 -11.73 23.59 -25.69
C PHE A 75 -12.98 22.74 -25.91
N LEU A 76 -14.18 23.28 -25.63
CA LEU A 76 -15.45 22.61 -25.92
C LEU A 76 -15.65 22.34 -27.42
N SER A 77 -14.95 23.08 -28.29
CA SER A 77 -14.96 22.82 -29.74
C SER A 77 -14.18 21.56 -30.15
N VAL A 78 -13.41 20.96 -29.24
CA VAL A 78 -12.65 19.72 -29.48
C VAL A 78 -13.56 18.51 -29.29
N PRO A 79 -13.74 17.66 -30.31
CA PRO A 79 -14.57 16.45 -30.21
C PRO A 79 -14.16 15.55 -29.04
N GLY A 80 -15.11 15.25 -28.15
CA GLY A 80 -14.89 14.36 -26.99
C GLY A 80 -14.64 15.09 -25.66
N VAL A 81 -14.45 16.42 -25.68
CA VAL A 81 -14.55 17.25 -24.48
C VAL A 81 -16.03 17.44 -24.14
N VAL A 82 -16.43 17.04 -22.94
CA VAL A 82 -17.81 17.09 -22.44
C VAL A 82 -18.05 18.34 -21.60
N ALA A 83 -17.05 18.75 -20.82
CA ALA A 83 -17.03 20.01 -20.09
C ALA A 83 -15.61 20.56 -20.03
N CYS A 84 -15.49 21.88 -20.01
CA CYS A 84 -14.23 22.57 -19.80
C CYS A 84 -14.45 23.64 -18.75
N HIS A 85 -13.56 23.71 -17.76
CA HIS A 85 -13.60 24.73 -16.73
C HIS A 85 -12.23 25.37 -16.57
N ARG A 86 -12.20 26.69 -16.44
CA ARG A 86 -11.00 27.41 -15.97
C ARG A 86 -10.69 26.97 -14.55
N MET A 87 -9.40 26.73 -14.34
CA MET A 87 -8.87 26.28 -13.08
C MET A 87 -7.69 27.14 -12.67
N ALA A 88 -7.70 27.56 -11.40
CA ALA A 88 -6.52 28.06 -10.71
C ALA A 88 -6.12 26.99 -9.70
N TYR A 89 -4.84 26.76 -9.46
CA TYR A 89 -4.45 25.81 -8.43
C TYR A 89 -3.15 26.19 -7.76
N PHE A 90 -3.03 25.80 -6.50
CA PHE A 90 -1.82 25.98 -5.71
C PHE A 90 -1.56 24.71 -4.90
N PRO A 91 -0.29 24.34 -4.70
CA PRO A 91 0.05 23.21 -3.84
C PRO A 91 -0.04 23.63 -2.37
N ILE A 92 -0.47 22.70 -1.53
CA ILE A 92 -0.23 22.70 -0.10
C ILE A 92 0.58 21.46 0.26
N GLU A 93 1.56 21.62 1.14
CA GLU A 93 2.33 20.48 1.59
C GLU A 93 1.50 19.62 2.55
N MET A 94 1.87 18.36 2.69
CA MET A 94 1.32 17.46 3.69
C MET A 94 2.46 16.60 4.20
N GLU A 95 2.55 16.45 5.52
CA GLU A 95 3.58 15.63 6.14
C GLU A 95 3.21 14.14 5.99
N LEU A 96 4.11 13.39 5.37
CA LEU A 96 4.06 11.94 5.36
C LEU A 96 4.84 11.40 6.55
N PHE A 97 4.67 10.11 6.84
CA PHE A 97 5.59 9.42 7.76
C PHE A 97 7.05 9.47 7.27
N ILE A 98 7.27 9.58 5.96
CA ILE A 98 8.58 9.77 5.35
C ILE A 98 8.48 10.88 4.30
N GLY A 99 9.06 12.04 4.62
CA GLY A 99 9.11 13.20 3.72
C GLY A 99 7.81 14.01 3.70
N THR A 100 7.68 14.85 2.70
CA THR A 100 6.49 15.66 2.45
C THR A 100 5.95 15.33 1.06
N MET A 101 4.65 15.51 0.89
CA MET A 101 4.01 15.43 -0.42
C MET A 101 3.19 16.69 -0.65
N GLU A 102 3.17 17.16 -1.89
CA GLU A 102 2.30 18.25 -2.29
C GLU A 102 0.91 17.71 -2.65
N PHE A 103 -0.09 18.48 -2.29
CA PHE A 103 -1.49 18.25 -2.62
C PHE A 103 -2.04 19.53 -3.25
N ALA A 104 -2.67 19.45 -4.42
CA ALA A 104 -3.18 20.65 -5.07
C ALA A 104 -4.59 21.01 -4.59
N VAL A 105 -4.77 22.28 -4.24
CA VAL A 105 -6.07 22.89 -4.00
C VAL A 105 -6.52 23.56 -5.30
N ALA A 106 -7.69 23.19 -5.79
CA ALA A 106 -8.21 23.54 -7.12
C ALA A 106 -9.35 24.57 -7.04
N GLY A 107 -9.18 25.67 -7.75
CA GLY A 107 -10.11 26.77 -7.88
C GLY A 107 -10.92 26.60 -9.15
N LEU A 108 -12.22 26.40 -9.03
CA LEU A 108 -13.11 26.12 -10.17
C LEU A 108 -14.37 26.99 -10.14
N SER A 109 -15.10 27.02 -11.25
CA SER A 109 -16.47 27.53 -11.27
C SER A 109 -17.39 26.65 -10.40
N PRO A 110 -18.58 27.14 -9.98
CA PRO A 110 -19.54 26.34 -9.22
C PRO A 110 -19.94 25.02 -9.91
N GLU A 111 -20.09 25.08 -11.23
CA GLU A 111 -20.40 23.91 -12.06
C GLU A 111 -19.21 22.94 -12.09
N GLY A 112 -17.99 23.47 -12.25
CA GLY A 112 -16.76 22.67 -12.22
C GLY A 112 -16.53 22.01 -10.86
N MET A 113 -16.74 22.72 -9.75
CA MET A 113 -16.65 22.14 -8.40
C MET A 113 -17.64 20.98 -8.21
N ARG A 114 -18.89 21.14 -8.67
CA ARG A 114 -19.90 20.07 -8.61
C ARG A 114 -19.51 18.87 -9.46
N LEU A 115 -19.04 19.11 -10.69
CA LEU A 115 -18.59 18.04 -11.58
C LEU A 115 -17.38 17.28 -11.01
N ALA A 116 -16.43 18.00 -10.41
CA ALA A 116 -15.28 17.40 -9.74
C ALA A 116 -15.71 16.53 -8.55
N MET A 117 -16.65 17.00 -7.73
CA MET A 117 -17.22 16.20 -6.65
C MET A 117 -17.93 14.94 -7.17
N GLU A 118 -18.74 15.06 -8.22
CA GLU A 118 -19.48 13.93 -8.80
C GLU A 118 -18.52 12.88 -9.37
N ARG A 119 -17.54 13.30 -10.20
CA ARG A 119 -16.55 12.40 -10.81
C ARG A 119 -15.72 11.68 -9.77
N LYS A 120 -15.33 12.37 -8.69
CA LYS A 120 -14.57 11.78 -7.58
C LYS A 120 -15.40 11.15 -6.48
N GLN A 121 -16.72 11.08 -6.64
CA GLN A 121 -17.64 10.51 -5.63
C GLN A 121 -17.43 11.17 -4.25
N MET A 122 -17.14 12.46 -4.24
CA MET A 122 -16.96 13.25 -3.03
C MET A 122 -18.31 13.72 -2.51
N VAL A 123 -18.41 13.83 -1.20
CA VAL A 123 -19.56 14.38 -0.49
C VAL A 123 -19.12 15.46 0.49
N VAL A 124 -20.01 16.39 0.81
CA VAL A 124 -19.79 17.35 1.90
C VAL A 124 -20.09 16.61 3.20
N GLY A 125 -19.05 16.29 3.96
CA GLY A 125 -19.19 15.63 5.26
C GLY A 125 -19.58 16.60 6.38
N GLU A 126 -19.12 17.85 6.30
CA GLU A 126 -19.44 18.91 7.25
C GLU A 126 -19.39 20.28 6.56
N GLY A 127 -20.23 21.23 6.99
CA GLY A 127 -20.27 22.58 6.43
C GLY A 127 -20.93 22.63 5.06
N ARG A 128 -20.28 23.30 4.10
CA ARG A 128 -20.81 23.50 2.74
C ARG A 128 -19.70 23.69 1.71
N LEU A 129 -20.07 23.65 0.44
CA LEU A 129 -19.18 24.10 -0.63
C LEU A 129 -18.92 25.61 -0.55
N PRO A 130 -17.75 26.07 -1.02
CA PRO A 130 -17.42 27.49 -1.13
C PRO A 130 -18.38 28.23 -2.06
N GLN A 131 -18.69 29.48 -1.72
CA GLN A 131 -19.54 30.35 -2.52
C GLN A 131 -18.71 31.23 -3.47
N PRO A 132 -19.19 31.48 -4.70
CA PRO A 132 -18.59 32.46 -5.60
C PRO A 132 -18.41 33.84 -4.95
N GLY A 133 -17.33 34.52 -5.31
CA GLY A 133 -17.03 35.88 -4.87
C GLY A 133 -16.56 35.98 -3.41
N LYS A 134 -16.37 34.84 -2.72
CA LYS A 134 -15.87 34.81 -1.35
C LYS A 134 -14.54 34.07 -1.26
N PRO A 135 -13.59 34.53 -0.44
CA PRO A 135 -12.33 33.83 -0.19
C PRO A 135 -12.58 32.63 0.74
N GLU A 136 -13.23 31.60 0.20
CA GLU A 136 -13.65 30.39 0.91
C GLU A 136 -13.01 29.15 0.26
N VAL A 137 -12.73 28.12 1.07
CA VAL A 137 -12.19 26.84 0.61
C VAL A 137 -12.88 25.69 1.33
N ALA A 138 -13.06 24.56 0.64
CA ALA A 138 -13.45 23.29 1.24
C ALA A 138 -12.34 22.27 0.99
N LEU A 139 -11.94 21.54 2.03
CA LEU A 139 -10.80 20.63 1.99
C LEU A 139 -11.22 19.23 2.41
N SER A 140 -10.49 18.23 1.95
CA SER A 140 -10.72 16.86 2.39
C SER A 140 -10.42 16.69 3.87
N GLY A 141 -11.20 15.84 4.55
CA GLY A 141 -11.10 15.68 6.00
C GLY A 141 -9.72 15.23 6.48
N ASP A 142 -9.02 14.42 5.69
CA ASP A 142 -7.64 14.01 5.96
C ASP A 142 -6.64 15.17 5.90
N ILE A 143 -6.81 16.13 4.99
CA ILE A 143 -6.01 17.35 4.95
C ILE A 143 -6.25 18.21 6.19
N LEU A 144 -7.52 18.35 6.60
CA LEU A 144 -7.87 19.10 7.81
C LEU A 144 -7.22 18.49 9.05
N VAL A 145 -7.27 17.16 9.18
CA VAL A 145 -6.64 16.45 10.29
C VAL A 145 -5.11 16.58 10.24
N SER A 146 -4.50 16.35 9.08
CA SER A 146 -3.04 16.44 8.90
C SER A 146 -2.46 17.81 9.29
N ARG A 147 -3.20 18.88 9.01
CA ARG A 147 -2.77 20.26 9.26
C ARG A 147 -3.32 20.84 10.58
N ASP A 148 -4.02 20.05 11.39
CA ASP A 148 -4.75 20.49 12.60
C ASP A 148 -5.66 21.71 12.32
N LEU A 149 -6.35 21.69 11.18
CA LEU A 149 -7.25 22.75 10.73
C LEU A 149 -8.72 22.36 10.97
N ARG A 150 -9.54 23.37 11.24
CA ARG A 150 -10.98 23.23 11.47
C ARG A 150 -11.77 24.18 10.57
N LEU A 151 -13.08 23.94 10.48
CA LEU A 151 -13.98 24.88 9.82
C LEU A 151 -13.93 26.23 10.54
N GLY A 152 -13.78 27.30 9.77
CA GLY A 152 -13.59 28.68 10.25
C GLY A 152 -12.14 29.14 10.26
N ASP A 153 -11.16 28.23 10.24
CA ASP A 153 -9.75 28.61 10.15
C ASP A 153 -9.40 29.17 8.77
N ARG A 154 -8.27 29.89 8.66
CA ARG A 154 -7.78 30.44 7.40
C ARG A 154 -6.58 29.64 6.89
N LEU A 155 -6.62 29.28 5.61
CA LEU A 155 -5.53 28.67 4.86
C LEU A 155 -5.22 29.55 3.64
N GLU A 156 -4.01 30.09 3.59
CA GLU A 156 -3.56 30.94 2.47
C GLU A 156 -4.51 32.09 2.13
N GLY A 157 -5.10 32.69 3.16
CA GLY A 157 -6.09 33.77 3.02
C GLY A 157 -7.53 33.29 2.78
N LEU A 158 -7.75 32.03 2.46
CA LEU A 158 -9.09 31.44 2.27
C LEU A 158 -9.66 30.91 3.59
N THR A 159 -10.94 31.14 3.86
CA THR A 159 -11.63 30.61 5.04
C THR A 159 -12.15 29.20 4.77
N ILE A 160 -11.86 28.25 5.65
CA ILE A 160 -12.31 26.86 5.52
C ILE A 160 -13.80 26.78 5.89
N VAL A 161 -14.66 26.46 4.91
CA VAL A 161 -16.13 26.43 5.11
C VAL A 161 -16.76 25.05 4.98
N GLY A 162 -15.98 24.05 4.56
CA GLY A 162 -16.48 22.70 4.37
C GLY A 162 -15.41 21.64 4.45
N ARG A 163 -15.83 20.48 4.94
CA ARG A 163 -15.06 19.23 4.95
C ARG A 163 -15.60 18.31 3.85
N LEU A 164 -14.72 17.89 2.96
CA LEU A 164 -15.02 16.96 1.88
C LEU A 164 -14.62 15.54 2.30
N ASP A 165 -15.47 14.57 1.99
CA ASP A 165 -15.23 13.15 2.24
C ASP A 165 -15.36 12.37 0.94
N GLY A 166 -14.44 11.43 0.71
CA GLY A 166 -14.51 10.55 -0.44
C GLY A 166 -13.23 9.74 -0.64
N PRO A 167 -13.14 9.02 -1.77
CA PRO A 167 -12.02 8.13 -2.06
C PRO A 167 -10.73 8.88 -2.44
N ALA A 168 -10.82 10.12 -2.94
CA ALA A 168 -9.70 10.95 -3.34
C ALA A 168 -9.53 12.14 -2.39
N ARG A 169 -8.32 12.71 -2.35
CA ARG A 169 -8.11 14.02 -1.71
C ARG A 169 -8.48 15.10 -2.70
N LEU A 170 -9.32 16.02 -2.26
CA LEU A 170 -9.80 17.15 -3.03
C LEU A 170 -9.87 18.40 -2.14
N GLY A 171 -9.36 19.51 -2.67
CA GLY A 171 -9.46 20.84 -2.10
C GLY A 171 -10.08 21.72 -3.18
N LEU A 172 -11.18 22.39 -2.85
CA LEU A 172 -11.95 23.20 -3.80
C LEU A 172 -12.08 24.62 -3.28
N PHE A 173 -11.88 25.59 -4.16
CA PHE A 173 -12.22 27.00 -3.92
C PHE A 173 -12.87 27.61 -5.17
N PRO A 174 -13.51 28.79 -5.05
CA PRO A 174 -14.03 29.51 -6.21
C PRO A 174 -12.89 30.05 -7.07
N PHE A 175 -12.93 29.84 -8.39
CA PHE A 175 -11.88 30.33 -9.31
C PHE A 175 -11.62 31.84 -9.18
N ASP A 176 -12.67 32.63 -8.96
CA ASP A 176 -12.60 34.08 -8.79
C ASP A 176 -11.93 34.51 -7.47
N ALA A 177 -11.82 33.61 -6.49
CA ALA A 177 -11.07 33.89 -5.26
C ALA A 177 -9.55 33.81 -5.46
N ALA A 178 -9.05 33.26 -6.57
CA ALA A 178 -7.62 33.19 -6.88
C ALA A 178 -6.98 34.58 -7.03
N ASP A 179 -7.74 35.55 -7.56
CA ASP A 179 -7.32 36.94 -7.75
C ASP A 179 -7.78 37.85 -6.60
N SER A 180 -8.33 37.28 -5.52
CA SER A 180 -8.79 38.09 -4.39
C SER A 180 -7.60 38.78 -3.70
N PRO A 181 -7.74 40.03 -3.22
CA PRO A 181 -6.67 40.69 -2.48
C PRO A 181 -6.27 39.98 -1.18
N GLU A 182 -7.13 39.07 -0.70
CA GLU A 182 -6.90 38.29 0.50
C GLU A 182 -6.10 37.01 0.24
N ALA A 183 -6.02 36.54 -1.01
CA ALA A 183 -5.25 35.36 -1.38
C ALA A 183 -3.74 35.60 -1.22
N SER A 184 -3.07 34.74 -0.45
CA SER A 184 -1.63 34.84 -0.17
C SER A 184 -0.76 33.83 -0.91
N PHE A 185 -1.34 33.07 -1.84
CA PHE A 185 -0.69 31.97 -2.55
C PHE A 185 -0.33 32.33 -3.99
N ASP A 186 0.78 31.79 -4.49
CA ASP A 186 1.06 31.80 -5.94
C ASP A 186 0.30 30.64 -6.60
N HIS A 187 -0.51 30.98 -7.60
CA HIS A 187 -1.34 30.02 -8.30
C HIS A 187 -0.92 29.86 -9.76
N LYS A 188 -1.12 28.65 -10.26
CA LYS A 188 -1.00 28.32 -11.68
C LYS A 188 -2.38 28.27 -12.31
N LEU A 189 -2.45 28.62 -13.59
CA LEU A 189 -3.68 28.55 -14.37
C LEU A 189 -3.67 27.31 -15.26
N ALA A 190 -4.85 26.71 -15.40
CA ALA A 190 -5.07 25.58 -16.28
C ALA A 190 -6.52 25.56 -16.80
N PHE A 191 -6.76 24.87 -17.90
CA PHE A 191 -8.10 24.43 -18.28
C PHE A 191 -8.25 22.96 -17.91
N TRP A 192 -9.25 22.65 -17.10
CA TRP A 192 -9.62 21.29 -16.76
C TRP A 192 -10.68 20.78 -17.74
N ASN A 193 -10.29 19.82 -18.57
CA ASN A 193 -11.13 19.27 -19.64
C ASN A 193 -11.64 17.90 -19.25
N ALA A 194 -12.92 17.85 -18.89
CA ALA A 194 -13.64 16.63 -18.63
C ALA A 194 -13.97 15.93 -19.97
N THR A 195 -13.46 14.72 -20.15
CA THR A 195 -13.64 13.93 -21.38
C THR A 195 -14.79 12.95 -21.26
N ALA A 196 -15.31 12.50 -22.43
CA ALA A 196 -16.18 11.34 -22.50
C ALA A 196 -15.39 10.05 -22.20
N PRO A 197 -15.96 9.07 -21.47
CA PRO A 197 -15.27 7.83 -21.13
C PRO A 197 -14.76 7.10 -22.36
N GLY A 198 -13.49 6.67 -22.34
CA GLY A 198 -12.86 5.87 -23.39
C GLY A 198 -12.36 6.66 -24.60
N ARG A 199 -12.44 8.00 -24.58
CA ARG A 199 -11.90 8.90 -25.61
C ARG A 199 -10.71 9.73 -25.14
N GLU A 200 -10.18 9.47 -23.96
CA GLU A 200 -9.16 10.29 -23.31
C GLU A 200 -7.91 10.44 -24.19
N ALA A 201 -7.40 9.34 -24.75
CA ALA A 201 -6.20 9.36 -25.59
C ALA A 201 -6.41 10.11 -26.93
N GLU A 202 -7.62 10.05 -27.50
CA GLU A 202 -7.95 10.79 -28.71
C GLU A 202 -8.02 12.30 -28.41
N VAL A 203 -8.72 12.67 -27.32
CA VAL A 203 -8.87 14.07 -26.90
C VAL A 203 -7.51 14.65 -26.51
N GLU A 204 -6.67 13.91 -25.80
CA GLU A 204 -5.29 14.31 -25.46
C GLU A 204 -4.51 14.66 -26.72
N ALA A 205 -4.49 13.78 -27.72
CA ALA A 205 -3.79 14.03 -28.98
C ALA A 205 -4.34 15.25 -29.74
N GLN A 206 -5.65 15.50 -29.67
CA GLN A 206 -6.26 16.68 -30.30
C GLN A 206 -5.94 17.97 -29.55
N LEU A 207 -5.99 17.94 -28.22
CA LEU A 207 -5.61 19.07 -27.37
C LEU A 207 -4.13 19.41 -27.53
N GLU A 208 -3.25 18.41 -27.54
CA GLU A 208 -1.80 18.60 -27.73
C GLU A 208 -1.49 19.22 -29.10
N ARG A 209 -2.16 18.77 -30.16
CA ARG A 209 -1.98 19.37 -31.50
C ARG A 209 -2.43 20.82 -31.59
N ARG A 210 -3.48 21.19 -30.86
CA ARG A 210 -4.13 22.51 -30.98
C ARG A 210 -3.59 23.53 -29.99
N PHE A 211 -3.22 23.08 -28.79
CA PHE A 211 -2.86 23.90 -27.65
C PHE A 211 -1.51 23.54 -27.03
N GLY A 212 -0.86 22.47 -27.48
CA GLY A 212 0.47 22.08 -26.99
C GLY A 212 1.59 23.02 -27.43
N GLY A 213 2.70 22.98 -26.70
CA GLY A 213 3.92 23.75 -26.99
C GLY A 213 3.83 25.21 -26.50
N PRO A 214 3.82 26.24 -27.37
CA PRO A 214 3.86 27.64 -26.92
C PRO A 214 2.62 28.11 -26.14
N LEU A 215 1.47 27.46 -26.35
CA LEU A 215 0.19 27.87 -25.75
C LEU A 215 -0.04 27.22 -24.38
N GLY A 216 0.48 26.02 -24.15
CA GLY A 216 0.32 25.29 -22.90
C GLY A 216 0.96 23.90 -22.96
N ASP A 217 1.06 23.28 -21.79
CA ASP A 217 1.48 21.88 -21.65
C ASP A 217 0.24 21.04 -21.34
N VAL A 218 0.02 19.99 -22.15
CA VAL A 218 -1.14 19.11 -22.01
C VAL A 218 -0.76 17.91 -21.16
N THR A 219 -1.33 17.85 -19.97
CA THR A 219 -1.15 16.75 -19.03
C THR A 219 -2.43 15.92 -18.96
N SER A 220 -2.36 14.66 -19.38
CA SER A 220 -3.47 13.71 -19.29
C SER A 220 -3.44 12.88 -18.02
N PRO A 221 -4.60 12.34 -17.59
CA PRO A 221 -4.65 11.33 -16.52
C PRO A 221 -3.72 10.14 -16.76
N ALA A 222 -3.60 9.70 -18.01
CA ALA A 222 -2.73 8.61 -18.40
C ALA A 222 -1.25 8.96 -18.19
N GLY A 223 -0.86 10.20 -18.52
CA GLY A 223 0.49 10.73 -18.25
C GLY A 223 0.81 10.76 -16.76
N VAL A 224 -0.11 11.27 -15.94
CA VAL A 224 0.05 11.33 -14.48
C VAL A 224 0.15 9.92 -13.89
N ARG A 225 -0.75 9.01 -14.28
CA ARG A 225 -0.74 7.62 -13.82
C ARG A 225 0.57 6.92 -14.19
N LYS A 226 1.06 7.15 -15.41
CA LYS A 226 2.34 6.59 -15.86
C LYS A 226 3.51 7.10 -15.02
N GLN A 227 3.57 8.39 -14.69
CA GLN A 227 4.63 8.93 -13.82
C GLN A 227 4.60 8.30 -12.43
N ILE A 228 3.42 8.09 -11.85
CA ILE A 228 3.26 7.43 -10.55
C ILE A 228 3.63 5.96 -10.62
N ASP A 229 3.18 5.25 -11.67
CA ASP A 229 3.51 3.85 -11.87
C ASP A 229 5.03 3.68 -12.07
N ASP A 230 5.69 4.55 -12.84
CA ASP A 230 7.14 4.54 -13.03
C ASP A 230 7.89 4.85 -11.72
N ALA A 231 7.42 5.83 -10.93
CA ALA A 231 8.00 6.16 -9.63
C ALA A 231 7.83 5.03 -8.60
N THR A 232 6.70 4.32 -8.63
CA THR A 232 6.38 3.24 -7.68
C THR A 232 6.87 1.87 -8.14
N ARG A 233 7.20 1.68 -9.41
CA ARG A 233 7.73 0.42 -9.97
C ARG A 233 8.94 -0.09 -9.22
N ASN A 234 9.84 0.83 -8.82
CA ASN A 234 11.01 0.48 -8.03
C ASN A 234 10.63 -0.06 -6.65
N LEU A 235 9.58 0.49 -6.02
CA LEU A 235 9.07 0.00 -4.73
C LEU A 235 8.50 -1.42 -4.86
N ASP A 236 7.76 -1.70 -5.93
CA ASP A 236 7.19 -3.04 -6.18
C ASP A 236 8.30 -4.08 -6.38
N VAL A 237 9.34 -3.76 -7.15
CA VAL A 237 10.50 -4.64 -7.37
C VAL A 237 11.28 -4.86 -6.07
N LEU A 238 11.59 -3.79 -5.32
CA LEU A 238 12.30 -3.88 -4.05
C LEU A 238 11.52 -4.74 -3.05
N THR A 239 10.20 -4.54 -2.98
CA THR A 239 9.31 -5.33 -2.13
C THR A 239 9.34 -6.80 -2.49
N ALA A 240 9.25 -7.13 -3.78
CA ALA A 240 9.32 -8.52 -4.26
C ALA A 240 10.67 -9.17 -3.89
N VAL A 241 11.79 -8.46 -4.09
CA VAL A 241 13.13 -8.95 -3.72
C VAL A 241 13.25 -9.20 -2.22
N ILE A 242 12.73 -8.30 -1.38
CA ILE A 242 12.73 -8.46 0.09
C ILE A 242 11.92 -9.70 0.49
N VAL A 243 10.71 -9.87 -0.06
CA VAL A 243 9.85 -11.02 0.25
C VAL A 243 10.51 -12.33 -0.19
N ILE A 244 11.01 -12.41 -1.42
CA ILE A 244 11.70 -13.61 -1.93
C ILE A 244 12.94 -13.91 -1.09
N GLY A 245 13.76 -12.90 -0.80
CA GLY A 245 14.95 -13.03 0.04
C GLY A 245 14.61 -13.53 1.44
N ALA A 246 13.58 -12.97 2.08
CA ALA A 246 13.10 -13.42 3.38
C ALA A 246 12.64 -14.87 3.35
N VAL A 247 11.81 -15.27 2.37
CA VAL A 247 11.34 -16.65 2.21
C VAL A 247 12.52 -17.61 2.05
N LEU A 248 13.53 -17.26 1.25
CA LEU A 248 14.71 -18.09 1.03
C LEU A 248 15.57 -18.24 2.30
N VAL A 249 15.90 -17.13 2.95
CA VAL A 249 16.72 -17.13 4.17
C VAL A 249 16.03 -17.90 5.29
N ILE A 250 14.74 -17.67 5.49
CA ILE A 250 13.97 -18.30 6.56
C ILE A 250 13.71 -19.77 6.25
N GLY A 251 13.38 -20.09 5.00
CA GLY A 251 13.29 -21.47 4.55
C GLY A 251 14.59 -22.23 4.81
N LEU A 252 15.74 -21.64 4.49
CA LEU A 252 17.05 -22.21 4.77
C LEU A 252 17.29 -22.41 6.28
N LEU A 253 17.02 -21.39 7.11
CA LEU A 253 17.18 -21.47 8.56
C LEU A 253 16.30 -22.58 9.15
N VAL A 254 15.03 -22.65 8.77
CA VAL A 254 14.10 -23.71 9.20
C VAL A 254 14.61 -25.08 8.77
N GLY A 255 15.06 -25.22 7.51
CA GLY A 255 15.62 -26.46 7.00
C GLY A 255 16.86 -26.92 7.77
N LEU A 256 17.78 -25.99 8.07
CA LEU A 256 18.98 -26.27 8.87
C LEU A 256 18.64 -26.72 10.28
N ILE A 257 17.72 -26.03 10.94
CA ILE A 257 17.34 -26.37 12.32
C ILE A 257 16.59 -27.71 12.35
N GLN A 258 15.70 -27.97 11.39
CA GLN A 258 15.03 -29.26 11.23
C GLN A 258 16.04 -30.39 11.01
N ARG A 259 17.13 -30.13 10.27
CA ARG A 259 18.22 -31.10 10.07
C ARG A 259 18.94 -31.42 11.37
N ILE A 260 19.31 -30.41 12.16
CA ILE A 260 19.95 -30.58 13.47
C ILE A 260 19.04 -31.36 14.40
N TYR A 261 17.75 -31.03 14.40
CA TYR A 261 16.74 -31.71 15.18
C TYR A 261 16.63 -33.20 14.84
N PHE A 262 16.61 -33.52 13.54
CA PHE A 262 16.57 -34.90 13.08
C PHE A 262 17.84 -35.67 13.49
N LEU A 263 19.03 -35.04 13.40
CA LEU A 263 20.30 -35.62 13.87
C LEU A 263 20.22 -36.05 15.34
N GLN A 264 19.68 -35.20 16.20
CA GLN A 264 19.60 -35.45 17.64
C GLN A 264 18.59 -36.54 18.00
N ARG A 265 17.57 -36.79 17.17
CA ARG A 265 16.52 -37.80 17.42
C ARG A 265 16.75 -39.13 16.70
N THR A 266 17.87 -39.29 15.99
CA THR A 266 18.18 -40.52 15.24
C THR A 266 18.15 -41.77 16.12
N ARG A 267 18.63 -41.70 17.38
CA ARG A 267 18.54 -42.82 18.34
C ARG A 267 17.10 -43.17 18.73
N GLU A 268 16.25 -42.17 18.98
CA GLU A 268 14.82 -42.40 19.26
C GLU A 268 14.12 -43.05 18.06
N PHE A 269 14.45 -42.59 16.85
CA PHE A 269 13.91 -43.14 15.61
C PHE A 269 14.37 -44.58 15.34
N GLY A 270 15.61 -44.93 15.69
CA GLY A 270 16.12 -46.30 15.62
C GLY A 270 15.34 -47.27 16.50
N ILE A 271 15.01 -46.86 17.73
CA ILE A 271 14.20 -47.67 18.66
C ILE A 271 12.76 -47.84 18.14
N LEU A 272 12.14 -46.74 17.69
CA LEU A 272 10.77 -46.80 17.14
C LEU A 272 10.68 -47.65 15.88
N TRP A 273 11.74 -47.66 15.06
CA TRP A 273 11.84 -48.52 13.90
C TRP A 273 11.97 -50.00 14.29
N ALA A 274 12.77 -50.33 15.31
CA ALA A 274 12.87 -51.68 15.87
C ALA A 274 11.53 -52.18 16.45
N CYS A 275 10.67 -51.28 16.92
CA CYS A 275 9.29 -51.59 17.34
C CYS A 275 8.28 -51.71 16.17
N GLY A 276 8.73 -51.71 14.91
CA GLY A 276 7.89 -51.96 13.72
C GLY A 276 7.26 -50.72 13.08
N MET A 277 7.70 -49.50 13.42
CA MET A 277 7.17 -48.28 12.80
C MET A 277 7.71 -48.10 11.37
N THR A 278 6.82 -47.84 10.40
CA THR A 278 7.24 -47.62 9.01
C THR A 278 7.88 -46.23 8.82
N ARG A 279 8.88 -46.14 7.93
CA ARG A 279 9.58 -44.88 7.58
C ARG A 279 8.62 -43.74 7.20
N ARG A 280 7.53 -44.08 6.50
CA ARG A 280 6.47 -43.13 6.10
C ARG A 280 5.73 -42.53 7.30
N ARG A 281 5.39 -43.33 8.31
CA ARG A 281 4.70 -42.84 9.51
C ARG A 281 5.59 -41.91 10.34
N LEU A 282 6.89 -42.20 10.40
CA LEU A 282 7.87 -41.35 11.07
C LEU A 282 8.03 -39.99 10.38
N LEU A 283 8.11 -39.99 9.05
CA LEU A 283 8.13 -38.79 8.22
C LEU A 283 6.87 -37.95 8.41
N LEU A 284 5.69 -38.53 8.20
CA LEU A 284 4.41 -37.82 8.33
C LEU A 284 4.25 -37.18 9.70
N ARG A 285 4.61 -37.89 10.76
CA ARG A 285 4.55 -37.35 12.13
C ARG A 285 5.47 -36.14 12.30
N THR A 286 6.71 -36.22 11.82
CA THR A 286 7.67 -35.12 11.90
C THR A 286 7.19 -33.92 11.07
N CYS A 287 6.65 -34.17 9.88
CA CYS A 287 6.08 -33.11 9.04
C CYS A 287 4.89 -32.42 9.72
N VAL A 288 4.01 -33.17 10.39
CA VAL A 288 2.87 -32.60 11.13
C VAL A 288 3.36 -31.79 12.33
N GLU A 289 4.34 -32.28 13.09
CA GLU A 289 4.96 -31.55 14.20
C GLU A 289 5.52 -30.19 13.74
N SER A 290 6.30 -30.20 12.65
CA SER A 290 6.86 -28.97 12.07
C SER A 290 5.78 -28.08 11.47
N ALA A 291 4.74 -28.64 10.84
CA ALA A 291 3.67 -27.86 10.23
C ALA A 291 2.84 -27.09 11.26
N ILE A 292 2.50 -27.73 12.39
CA ILE A 292 1.79 -27.08 13.49
C ILE A 292 2.64 -25.94 14.07
N LEU A 293 3.94 -26.17 14.25
CA LEU A 293 4.85 -25.15 14.75
C LEU A 293 4.93 -23.95 13.81
N THR A 294 5.17 -24.19 12.52
CA THR A 294 5.30 -23.13 11.52
C THR A 294 4.00 -22.35 11.37
N ALA A 295 2.85 -23.04 11.29
CA ALA A 295 1.54 -22.40 11.21
C ALA A 295 1.24 -21.56 12.47
N GLY A 296 1.52 -22.09 13.66
CA GLY A 296 1.35 -21.38 14.92
C GLY A 296 2.23 -20.13 15.01
N SER A 297 3.50 -20.22 14.61
CA SER A 297 4.41 -19.08 14.55
C SER A 297 3.98 -18.02 13.56
N CYS A 298 3.56 -18.41 12.34
CA CYS A 298 3.07 -17.47 11.35
C CYS A 298 1.79 -16.78 11.83
N ALA A 299 0.85 -17.53 12.42
CA ALA A 299 -0.38 -16.97 12.97
C ALA A 299 -0.09 -15.99 14.12
N LEU A 300 0.84 -16.32 15.01
CA LEU A 300 1.27 -15.44 16.09
C LEU A 300 1.91 -14.16 15.53
N GLY A 301 2.86 -14.29 14.60
CA GLY A 301 3.54 -13.16 13.98
C GLY A 301 2.59 -12.23 13.24
N PHE A 302 1.67 -12.81 12.47
CA PHE A 302 0.64 -12.05 11.76
C PHE A 302 -0.31 -11.33 12.72
N GLY A 303 -0.79 -12.02 13.78
CA GLY A 303 -1.63 -11.41 14.80
C GLY A 303 -0.94 -10.24 15.52
N LEU A 304 0.33 -10.41 15.89
CA LEU A 304 1.13 -9.34 16.48
C LEU A 304 1.32 -8.16 15.51
N ALA A 305 1.50 -8.43 14.22
CA ALA A 305 1.65 -7.38 13.21
C ALA A 305 0.37 -6.58 13.04
N MET A 306 -0.78 -7.24 13.03
CA MET A 306 -2.09 -6.57 12.94
C MET A 306 -2.34 -5.69 14.16
N VAL A 307 -2.02 -6.17 15.37
CA VAL A 307 -2.15 -5.36 16.58
C VAL A 307 -1.18 -4.17 16.54
N GLY A 308 0.08 -4.39 16.15
CA GLY A 308 1.08 -3.33 16.03
C GLY A 308 0.70 -2.28 14.99
N LEU A 309 0.23 -2.71 13.82
CA LEU A 309 -0.21 -1.82 12.73
C LEU A 309 -1.47 -1.05 13.12
N TRP A 310 -2.42 -1.69 13.81
CA TRP A 310 -3.60 -1.01 14.33
C TRP A 310 -3.23 0.06 15.35
N GLN A 311 -2.35 -0.25 16.30
CA GLN A 311 -1.82 0.72 17.26
C GLN A 311 -1.12 1.89 16.56
N PHE A 312 -0.22 1.60 15.62
CA PHE A 312 0.48 2.62 14.86
C PHE A 312 -0.47 3.49 14.03
N ARG A 313 -1.51 2.89 13.45
CA ARG A 313 -2.55 3.62 12.73
C ARG A 313 -3.27 4.62 13.64
N VAL A 314 -3.79 4.16 14.77
CA VAL A 314 -4.59 5.01 15.68
C VAL A 314 -3.71 6.08 16.34
N LEU A 315 -2.47 5.76 16.70
CA LEU A 315 -1.59 6.68 17.42
C LEU A 315 -0.89 7.70 16.52
N TYR A 316 -0.65 7.35 15.24
CA TYR A 316 0.13 8.18 14.34
C TYR A 316 -0.59 8.46 13.02
N LEU A 317 -0.95 7.44 12.24
CA LEU A 317 -1.40 7.66 10.86
C LEU A 317 -2.73 8.43 10.77
N ASP A 318 -3.72 8.04 11.59
CA ASP A 318 -5.02 8.70 11.60
C ASP A 318 -4.87 10.17 12.04
N ALA A 319 -3.96 10.46 12.99
CA ALA A 319 -3.67 11.83 13.45
C ALA A 319 -2.97 12.70 12.39
N HIS A 320 -2.30 12.10 11.40
CA HIS A 320 -1.66 12.81 10.29
C HIS A 320 -2.48 12.73 8.98
N GLY A 321 -3.74 12.25 9.04
CA GLY A 321 -4.58 12.12 7.85
C GLY A 321 -4.11 11.06 6.85
N LEU A 322 -3.26 10.12 7.27
CA LEU A 322 -2.71 9.07 6.40
C LEU A 322 -3.58 7.82 6.44
N VAL A 323 -3.81 7.23 5.28
CA VAL A 323 -4.59 5.99 5.18
C VAL A 323 -3.70 4.76 5.04
N VAL A 324 -4.06 3.67 5.73
CA VAL A 324 -3.45 2.36 5.57
C VAL A 324 -4.51 1.26 5.61
N ASP A 325 -4.39 0.32 4.69
CA ASP A 325 -5.19 -0.89 4.68
C ASP A 325 -4.56 -1.94 5.58
N LEU A 326 -5.22 -2.29 6.68
CA LEU A 326 -4.69 -3.30 7.61
C LEU A 326 -4.61 -4.68 6.97
N PHE A 327 -5.60 -5.02 6.13
CA PHE A 327 -5.70 -6.32 5.47
C PHE A 327 -5.23 -6.24 4.03
N ASP A 328 -3.95 -5.90 3.84
CA ASP A 328 -3.35 -5.88 2.53
C ASP A 328 -3.18 -7.30 1.93
N PRO A 329 -3.66 -7.57 0.70
CA PRO A 329 -3.51 -8.89 0.07
C PRO A 329 -2.04 -9.32 -0.13
N GLY A 330 -1.12 -8.37 -0.30
CA GLY A 330 0.30 -8.64 -0.44
C GLY A 330 0.92 -9.11 0.86
N ALA A 331 0.55 -8.49 1.99
CA ALA A 331 0.97 -8.92 3.33
C ALA A 331 0.51 -10.36 3.62
N VAL A 332 -0.74 -10.68 3.29
CA VAL A 332 -1.28 -12.04 3.43
C VAL A 332 -0.55 -13.01 2.50
N THR A 333 -0.31 -12.62 1.23
CA THR A 333 0.40 -13.45 0.26
C THR A 333 1.83 -13.74 0.72
N ALA A 334 2.56 -12.73 1.21
CA ALA A 334 3.91 -12.90 1.74
C ALA A 334 3.94 -13.83 2.95
N ALA A 335 2.99 -13.70 3.88
CA ALA A 335 2.87 -14.60 5.02
C ALA A 335 2.60 -16.06 4.58
N VAL A 336 1.73 -16.25 3.57
CA VAL A 336 1.45 -17.57 2.98
C VAL A 336 2.67 -18.14 2.26
N LEU A 337 3.40 -17.34 1.49
CA LEU A 337 4.63 -17.76 0.82
C LEU A 337 5.71 -18.16 1.81
N LEU A 338 5.83 -17.44 2.93
CA LEU A 338 6.76 -17.75 4.01
C LEU A 338 6.39 -19.07 4.70
N LEU A 339 5.10 -19.27 4.99
CA LEU A 339 4.59 -20.53 5.52
C LEU A 339 4.88 -21.68 4.55
N ALA A 340 4.56 -21.53 3.26
CA ALA A 340 4.79 -22.54 2.24
C ALA A 340 6.28 -22.85 2.07
N GLY A 341 7.14 -21.84 1.98
CA GLY A 341 8.58 -21.99 1.84
C GLY A 341 9.21 -22.71 3.04
N ALA A 342 8.81 -22.34 4.26
CA ALA A 342 9.26 -23.00 5.48
C ALA A 342 8.81 -24.48 5.55
N LEU A 343 7.57 -24.78 5.15
CA LEU A 343 7.06 -26.15 5.06
C LEU A 343 7.82 -26.98 4.02
N VAL A 344 8.03 -26.43 2.81
CA VAL A 344 8.77 -27.10 1.74
C VAL A 344 10.20 -27.39 2.17
N ALA A 345 10.89 -26.44 2.79
CA ALA A 345 12.25 -26.63 3.29
C ALA A 345 12.32 -27.70 4.40
N SER A 346 11.33 -27.70 5.31
CA SER A 346 11.24 -28.69 6.39
C SER A 346 11.00 -30.11 5.85
N VAL A 347 9.99 -30.29 5.01
CA VAL A 347 9.62 -31.59 4.42
C VAL A 347 10.70 -32.08 3.45
N GLY A 348 11.21 -31.20 2.58
CA GLY A 348 12.25 -31.51 1.61
C GLY A 348 13.56 -31.92 2.29
N GLY A 349 13.97 -31.20 3.34
CA GLY A 349 15.15 -31.54 4.13
C GLY A 349 15.03 -32.90 4.82
N ALA A 350 13.87 -33.21 5.40
CA ALA A 350 13.60 -34.50 6.02
C ALA A 350 13.57 -35.65 4.99
N ALA A 351 12.91 -35.45 3.85
CA ALA A 351 12.79 -36.44 2.79
C ALA A 351 14.14 -36.78 2.16
N LEU A 352 14.92 -35.78 1.73
CA LEU A 352 16.26 -35.96 1.12
C LEU A 352 17.18 -36.79 2.01
N ARG A 353 17.08 -36.58 3.32
CA ARG A 353 17.89 -37.30 4.27
C ARG A 353 17.44 -38.75 4.42
N LEU A 354 16.15 -39.01 4.54
CA LEU A 354 15.63 -40.38 4.62
C LEU A 354 15.91 -41.21 3.36
N TYR A 355 15.97 -40.59 2.18
CA TYR A 355 16.42 -41.25 0.95
C TYR A 355 17.90 -41.64 0.98
N ARG A 356 18.73 -40.90 1.72
CA ARG A 356 20.17 -41.18 1.91
C ARG A 356 20.48 -41.94 3.19
N PHE A 357 19.48 -42.31 3.99
CA PHE A 357 19.65 -43.04 5.24
C PHE A 357 19.77 -44.53 4.96
N ASP A 358 20.97 -45.09 5.16
CA ASP A 358 21.20 -46.52 5.18
C ASP A 358 21.16 -47.02 6.65
N PRO A 359 20.14 -47.82 7.04
CA PRO A 359 19.92 -48.18 8.44
C PRO A 359 21.00 -49.09 9.04
N VAL A 360 21.81 -49.75 8.21
CA VAL A 360 22.85 -50.69 8.67
C VAL A 360 24.02 -49.93 9.34
N VAL A 361 24.38 -48.75 8.82
CA VAL A 361 25.53 -47.96 9.31
C VAL A 361 25.29 -47.38 10.71
N VAL A 362 24.03 -47.07 11.06
CA VAL A 362 23.69 -46.42 12.34
C VAL A 362 23.71 -47.39 13.53
N ILE A 363 23.53 -48.68 13.29
CA ILE A 363 23.60 -49.72 14.33
C ILE A 363 25.07 -50.03 14.66
N ASP A 364 25.97 -49.97 13.67
CA ASP A 364 27.42 -50.18 13.87
C ASP A 364 28.09 -49.01 14.64
N GLU A 365 27.73 -47.75 14.36
CA GLU A 365 28.29 -46.59 15.08
C GLU A 365 27.80 -46.46 16.53
N GLY A 366 26.74 -47.18 16.91
CA GLY A 366 26.20 -47.21 18.28
C GLY A 366 26.69 -48.38 19.14
N GLY A 367 27.43 -49.32 18.55
CA GLY A 367 27.95 -50.52 19.20
C GLY A 367 29.44 -50.46 19.59
N GLY A 368 30.08 -49.29 19.43
CA GLY A 368 31.48 -49.03 19.82
C GLY A 368 31.60 -48.33 21.17
#